data_AF-A0A7S0MRF8-F1
#
_entry.id   AF-A0A7S0MRF8-F1
#
_cell.length_a   1.000
_cell.length_b   1.000
_cell.length_c   1.000
_cell.angle_alpha   90.00
_cell.angle_beta   90.00
_cell.angle_gamma   90.00
#
_symmetry.space_group_name_H-M   'P 1'
#
loop_
_entity.id
_entity.type
_entity.pdbx_description
1 polymer ?
#
loop_
_entity_poly.entity_id
_entity_poly.type
_entity_poly.pdbx_seq_one_letter_code
_entity_poly.pdbx_strand_id
1 'polypeptide(L)'
;HLQDAPKDSPLGTHSAVKAEEEEPSPRPPDELLRRCRAGSTSAGSRPLPNAPLVMSRARYKVGDNVENHLGVIGVVNNDTHQGMPEEDVMADVQWRTCAVVGSAGLLLQREMGRWIDSHDAVFRFNSAHTLGVQRYVGARTTLRLVNRENFGWRELEEEATLQHCTTETLLKEYAMRRKAKPSERFYAMDPSFYKRVADGGENSHPTNGYFGTRMALELCDCVYLYGFVRNWYGYMTYHYHDDYVPKPS
;
A
#
# COMPACT_ATOMS: atom_id res chain seq x y z
N HIS A 1 -49.34 -55.38 -14.54
CA HIS A 1 -49.00 -54.76 -13.25
C HIS A 1 -49.63 -53.37 -13.19
N LEU A 2 -50.79 -53.30 -12.56
CA LEU A 2 -51.56 -52.09 -12.23
C LEU A 2 -51.96 -52.23 -10.76
N GLN A 3 -51.67 -51.18 -9.98
CA GLN A 3 -52.41 -50.61 -8.84
C GLN A 3 -52.82 -51.52 -7.65
N ASP A 4 -52.42 -51.17 -6.42
CA ASP A 4 -53.20 -50.29 -5.52
C ASP A 4 -52.53 -50.07 -4.14
N ALA A 5 -52.89 -48.94 -3.51
CA ALA A 5 -52.32 -48.31 -2.31
C ALA A 5 -52.78 -48.88 -0.95
N PRO A 6 -52.31 -48.30 0.18
CA PRO A 6 -53.23 -47.60 1.10
C PRO A 6 -52.67 -46.23 1.57
N LYS A 7 -53.40 -45.10 1.45
CA LYS A 7 -54.42 -44.47 2.34
C LYS A 7 -53.92 -43.89 3.69
N ASP A 8 -53.93 -42.54 3.74
CA ASP A 8 -54.43 -41.60 4.79
C ASP A 8 -53.87 -41.66 6.24
N SER A 9 -53.54 -40.60 7.01
CA SER A 9 -53.48 -39.12 6.91
C SER A 9 -52.74 -38.61 8.22
N PRO A 10 -52.95 -37.40 8.80
CA PRO A 10 -52.10 -36.20 8.69
C PRO A 10 -51.53 -35.68 10.03
N LEU A 11 -50.52 -34.80 10.01
CA LEU A 11 -50.18 -33.76 11.03
C LEU A 11 -48.84 -33.14 10.57
N GLY A 12 -48.75 -31.86 10.19
CA GLY A 12 -48.87 -30.72 11.07
C GLY A 12 -47.50 -30.04 11.17
N THR A 13 -47.33 -28.99 10.37
CA THR A 13 -46.48 -27.79 10.54
C THR A 13 -45.34 -27.81 11.58
N HIS A 14 -44.11 -27.51 11.15
CA HIS A 14 -43.41 -26.26 11.49
C HIS A 14 -42.07 -26.18 10.73
N SER A 15 -42.03 -25.29 9.75
CA SER A 15 -40.77 -24.79 9.18
C SER A 15 -40.10 -23.93 10.23
N ALA A 16 -39.06 -24.44 10.88
CA ALA A 16 -38.14 -23.63 11.66
C ALA A 16 -37.02 -23.18 10.72
N VAL A 17 -37.24 -22.03 10.09
CA VAL A 17 -36.14 -21.22 9.54
C VAL A 17 -35.26 -20.88 10.75
N LYS A 18 -34.13 -21.56 10.86
CA LYS A 18 -33.07 -21.16 11.79
C LYS A 18 -32.68 -19.76 11.36
N ALA A 19 -33.04 -18.76 12.19
CA ALA A 19 -32.44 -17.45 12.08
C ALA A 19 -30.94 -17.67 12.14
N GLU A 20 -30.25 -17.32 11.05
CA GLU A 20 -28.81 -17.11 11.09
C GLU A 20 -28.61 -16.06 12.19
N GLU A 21 -27.94 -16.46 13.28
CA GLU A 21 -27.42 -15.50 14.22
C GLU A 21 -26.51 -14.56 13.42
N GLU A 22 -26.95 -13.32 13.22
CA GLU A 22 -26.11 -12.25 12.72
C GLU A 22 -24.82 -12.29 13.56
N GLU A 23 -23.70 -12.65 12.93
CA GLU A 23 -22.40 -12.46 13.55
C GLU A 23 -22.34 -11.02 14.05
N PRO A 24 -21.90 -10.77 15.29
CA PRO A 24 -21.83 -9.43 15.82
C PRO A 24 -21.00 -8.59 14.86
N SER A 25 -21.64 -7.55 14.31
CA SER A 25 -21.03 -6.55 13.43
C SER A 25 -19.61 -6.25 13.94
N PRO A 26 -18.57 -6.37 13.09
CA PRO A 26 -17.20 -6.13 13.52
C PRO A 26 -17.13 -4.75 14.17
N ARG A 27 -16.64 -4.70 15.42
CA ARG A 27 -16.49 -3.46 16.20
C ARG A 27 -16.08 -2.32 15.27
N PRO A 28 -16.86 -1.22 15.17
CA PRO A 28 -16.69 -0.26 14.10
C PRO A 28 -15.27 0.32 14.16
N PRO A 29 -14.57 0.45 13.02
CA PRO A 29 -13.26 1.11 12.92
C PRO A 29 -13.25 2.51 13.53
N ASP A 30 -14.42 3.15 13.69
CA ASP A 30 -14.62 4.39 14.40
C ASP A 30 -13.99 4.39 15.80
N GLU A 31 -14.07 3.31 16.57
CA GLU A 31 -13.48 3.28 17.91
C GLU A 31 -11.95 3.29 17.85
N LEU A 32 -11.35 2.56 16.90
CA LEU A 32 -9.90 2.55 16.70
C LEU A 32 -9.40 3.91 16.16
N LEU A 33 -10.09 4.46 15.16
CA LEU A 33 -9.83 5.80 14.63
C LEU A 33 -10.00 6.87 15.72
N ARG A 34 -11.01 6.75 16.60
CA ARG A 34 -11.20 7.61 17.77
C ARG A 34 -10.09 7.44 18.80
N ARG A 35 -9.65 6.23 19.11
CA ARG A 35 -8.54 5.96 20.04
C ARG A 35 -7.24 6.59 19.55
N CYS A 36 -6.96 6.50 18.25
CA CYS A 36 -5.85 7.23 17.66
C CYS A 36 -5.99 8.76 17.83
N ARG A 37 -7.18 9.30 17.51
CA ARG A 37 -7.47 10.73 17.67
C ARG A 37 -7.38 11.21 19.12
N ALA A 38 -7.72 10.35 20.10
CA ALA A 38 -7.66 10.66 21.52
C ALA A 38 -6.24 10.55 22.12
N GLY A 39 -5.37 9.69 21.58
CA GLY A 39 -3.97 9.55 22.02
C GLY A 39 -3.01 10.63 21.48
N SER A 40 -3.43 11.39 20.47
CA SER A 40 -2.64 12.47 19.84
C SER A 40 -2.58 13.77 20.67
N THR A 41 -3.16 13.80 21.88
CA THR A 41 -3.24 15.02 22.71
C THR A 41 -1.92 15.43 23.38
N SER A 42 -0.83 14.67 23.26
CA SER A 42 0.50 15.18 23.59
C SER A 42 1.15 15.76 22.34
N ALA A 43 1.06 17.08 22.19
CA ALA A 43 1.83 17.89 21.24
C ALA A 43 3.34 17.91 21.57
N GLY A 44 3.94 16.74 21.75
CA GLY A 44 5.38 16.58 21.56
C GLY A 44 5.57 16.40 20.07
N SER A 45 6.08 17.43 19.39
CA SER A 45 6.52 17.32 18.00
C SER A 45 7.40 16.08 17.87
N ARG A 46 6.86 15.01 17.29
CA ARG A 46 7.70 13.91 16.85
C ARG A 46 8.71 14.56 15.90
N PRO A 47 10.03 14.33 16.06
CA PRO A 47 10.96 14.83 15.07
C PRO A 47 10.43 14.40 13.70
N LEU A 48 10.32 15.34 12.77
CA LEU A 48 10.15 15.04 11.34
C LEU A 48 11.09 13.87 10.98
N PRO A 49 10.83 13.10 9.91
CA PRO A 49 11.84 12.16 9.45
C PRO A 49 13.16 12.92 9.24
N ASN A 50 14.06 12.85 10.24
CA ASN A 50 15.35 13.54 10.21
C ASN A 50 16.25 12.91 9.13
N ALA A 51 15.82 11.78 8.57
CA ALA A 51 16.44 11.10 7.47
C ALA A 51 15.49 11.14 6.25
N PRO A 52 16.01 11.40 5.05
CA PRO A 52 15.17 11.58 3.87
C PRO A 52 14.50 10.28 3.44
N LEU A 53 13.42 10.47 2.70
CA LEU A 53 12.58 9.47 2.06
C LEU A 53 12.63 9.59 0.53
N VAL A 54 12.87 10.80 0.00
CA VAL A 54 12.92 11.08 -1.43
C VAL A 54 14.26 11.74 -1.80
N MET A 55 14.83 11.33 -2.94
CA MET A 55 16.04 11.97 -3.48
C MET A 55 15.75 13.42 -3.87
N SER A 56 16.62 14.35 -3.50
CA SER A 56 16.48 15.78 -3.78
C SER A 56 17.78 16.43 -4.26
N ARG A 57 17.67 17.57 -4.97
CA ARG A 57 18.81 18.37 -5.42
C ARG A 57 19.56 19.05 -4.28
N ALA A 58 18.89 19.35 -3.18
CA ALA A 58 19.54 19.84 -1.97
C ALA A 58 20.57 18.83 -1.45
N ARG A 59 20.22 17.53 -1.48
CA ARG A 59 21.05 16.43 -0.97
C ARG A 59 22.09 15.90 -1.95
N TYR A 60 21.74 15.78 -3.24
CA TYR A 60 22.59 15.18 -4.27
C TYR A 60 23.14 16.23 -5.23
N LYS A 61 24.43 16.13 -5.56
CA LYS A 61 25.12 16.95 -6.58
C LYS A 61 25.55 16.08 -7.77
N VAL A 62 25.76 16.72 -8.91
CA VAL A 62 26.28 16.04 -10.10
C VAL A 62 27.67 15.48 -9.81
N GLY A 63 27.87 14.20 -10.08
CA GLY A 63 29.10 13.45 -9.77
C GLY A 63 29.01 12.61 -8.49
N ASP A 64 27.98 12.80 -7.66
CA ASP A 64 27.81 12.00 -6.45
C ASP A 64 27.45 10.55 -6.80
N ASN A 65 28.00 9.61 -6.04
CA ASN A 65 27.55 8.22 -6.06
C ASN A 65 26.18 8.11 -5.40
N VAL A 66 25.31 7.31 -6.02
CA VAL A 66 24.05 6.86 -5.44
C VAL A 66 24.28 5.44 -4.92
N GLU A 67 24.19 5.25 -3.60
CA GLU A 67 24.57 3.99 -2.95
C GLU A 67 23.46 3.44 -2.06
N ASN A 68 23.26 2.13 -2.09
CA ASN A 68 22.38 1.40 -1.18
C ASN A 68 23.15 0.29 -0.44
N HIS A 69 22.45 -0.53 0.34
CA HIS A 69 23.04 -1.69 1.06
C HIS A 69 23.75 -2.73 0.17
N LEU A 70 23.53 -2.72 -1.16
CA LEU A 70 24.21 -3.59 -2.13
C LEU A 70 25.42 -2.92 -2.82
N GLY A 71 25.65 -1.62 -2.58
CA GLY A 71 26.75 -0.85 -3.16
C GLY A 71 26.28 0.34 -4.01
N VAL A 72 27.19 0.81 -4.89
CA VAL A 72 26.92 1.91 -5.82
C VAL A 72 25.95 1.44 -6.90
N ILE A 73 24.79 2.08 -6.99
CA ILE A 73 23.78 1.80 -8.01
C ILE A 73 23.85 2.76 -9.20
N GLY A 74 24.60 3.85 -9.10
CA GLY A 74 24.83 4.78 -10.21
C GLY A 74 25.51 6.08 -9.75
N VAL A 75 25.71 6.99 -10.70
CA VAL A 75 26.24 8.33 -10.45
C VAL A 75 25.21 9.37 -10.86
N VAL A 76 25.04 10.42 -10.07
CA VAL A 76 24.14 11.53 -10.39
C VAL A 76 24.72 12.31 -11.57
N ASN A 77 24.07 12.22 -12.73
CA ASN A 77 24.37 13.07 -13.88
C ASN A 77 23.44 14.30 -13.91
N ASN A 78 23.62 15.18 -14.90
CA ASN A 78 22.82 16.38 -15.01
C ASN A 78 21.32 16.11 -15.21
N ASP A 79 20.94 15.10 -16.01
CA ASP A 79 19.53 14.75 -16.22
C ASP A 79 18.90 14.19 -14.93
N THR A 80 19.59 13.30 -14.20
CA THR A 80 19.10 12.75 -12.92
C THR A 80 18.94 13.86 -11.89
N HIS A 81 19.93 14.75 -11.76
CA HIS A 81 19.86 15.89 -10.85
C HIS A 81 18.66 16.79 -11.19
N GLN A 82 18.49 17.18 -12.46
CA GLN A 82 17.35 17.99 -12.90
C GLN A 82 15.99 17.30 -12.71
N GLY A 83 15.95 15.97 -12.77
CA GLY A 83 14.73 15.20 -12.52
C GLY A 83 14.29 15.19 -11.06
N MET A 84 15.21 15.39 -10.10
CA MET A 84 14.89 15.43 -8.67
C MET A 84 14.16 16.73 -8.27
N PRO A 85 13.26 16.68 -7.28
CA PRO A 85 12.75 17.88 -6.63
C PRO A 85 13.88 18.68 -5.96
N GLU A 86 13.64 19.98 -5.71
CA GLU A 86 14.62 20.81 -4.98
C GLU A 86 14.91 20.21 -3.59
N GLU A 87 13.83 19.91 -2.86
CA GLU A 87 13.86 19.37 -1.50
C GLU A 87 13.15 18.01 -1.43
N ASP A 88 13.33 17.30 -0.32
CA ASP A 88 12.56 16.09 -0.05
C ASP A 88 11.09 16.46 0.19
N VAL A 89 10.23 16.11 -0.78
CA VAL A 89 8.79 16.42 -0.77
C VAL A 89 8.01 15.71 0.35
N MET A 90 8.64 14.79 1.07
CA MET A 90 8.06 14.07 2.20
C MET A 90 8.62 14.54 3.56
N ALA A 91 9.57 15.48 3.59
CA ALA A 91 10.25 15.90 4.82
C ALA A 91 9.27 16.48 5.87
N ASP A 92 8.32 17.30 5.43
CA ASP A 92 7.36 17.99 6.31
C ASP A 92 5.98 17.32 6.35
N VAL A 93 5.87 16.11 5.81
CA VAL A 93 4.60 15.39 5.77
C VAL A 93 4.35 14.70 7.09
N GLN A 94 3.23 15.05 7.73
CA GLN A 94 2.71 14.34 8.90
C GLN A 94 1.19 14.16 8.78
N TRP A 95 0.76 12.92 8.64
CA TRP A 95 -0.65 12.53 8.64
C TRP A 95 -1.05 11.97 10.01
N ARG A 96 -2.30 12.18 10.43
CA ARG A 96 -2.76 11.58 11.69
C ARG A 96 -3.05 10.10 11.50
N THR A 97 -3.73 9.74 10.42
CA THR A 97 -4.15 8.37 10.13
C THR A 97 -3.78 7.96 8.73
N CYS A 98 -3.14 6.80 8.61
CA CYS A 98 -2.75 6.22 7.32
C CYS A 98 -3.29 4.81 7.17
N ALA A 99 -3.92 4.54 6.03
CA ALA A 99 -4.23 3.19 5.58
C ALA A 99 -3.12 2.70 4.66
N VAL A 100 -2.50 1.58 4.98
CA VAL A 100 -1.58 0.87 4.10
C VAL A 100 -2.31 -0.34 3.55
N VAL A 101 -2.55 -0.34 2.24
CA VAL A 101 -3.38 -1.34 1.58
C VAL A 101 -2.49 -2.24 0.73
N GLY A 102 -2.24 -3.45 1.23
CA GLY A 102 -1.60 -4.52 0.49
C GLY A 102 -2.49 -5.06 -0.63
N SER A 103 -1.94 -5.98 -1.41
CA SER A 103 -2.62 -6.45 -2.64
C SER A 103 -3.42 -7.74 -2.47
N ALA A 104 -3.52 -8.32 -1.27
CA ALA A 104 -4.09 -9.65 -1.08
C ALA A 104 -5.57 -9.75 -1.49
N GLY A 105 -5.94 -10.87 -2.14
CA GLY A 105 -7.33 -11.17 -2.54
C GLY A 105 -8.32 -11.20 -1.38
N LEU A 106 -7.86 -11.37 -0.13
CA LEU A 106 -8.68 -11.29 1.09
C LEU A 106 -9.50 -10.00 1.17
N LEU A 107 -9.01 -8.91 0.60
CA LEU A 107 -9.72 -7.64 0.62
C LEU A 107 -11.11 -7.71 -0.03
N LEU A 108 -11.35 -8.64 -0.96
CA LEU A 108 -12.65 -8.81 -1.61
C LEU A 108 -13.71 -9.49 -0.73
N GLN A 109 -13.34 -9.97 0.46
CA GLN A 109 -14.26 -10.67 1.36
C GLN A 109 -15.11 -9.70 2.23
N ARG A 110 -14.67 -8.44 2.38
CA ARG A 110 -15.36 -7.45 3.22
C ARG A 110 -15.33 -6.06 2.61
N GLU A 111 -16.46 -5.39 2.60
CA GLU A 111 -16.61 -4.03 2.08
C GLU A 111 -15.96 -2.99 3.01
N MET A 112 -14.63 -2.88 2.90
CA MET A 112 -13.81 -1.98 3.73
C MET A 112 -13.52 -0.65 3.04
N GLY A 113 -13.98 -0.42 1.81
CA GLY A 113 -13.54 0.70 0.98
C GLY A 113 -13.79 2.07 1.60
N ARG A 114 -14.99 2.29 2.15
CA ARG A 114 -15.33 3.54 2.85
C ARG A 114 -14.42 3.81 4.05
N TRP A 115 -13.98 2.75 4.74
CA TRP A 115 -13.14 2.87 5.93
C TRP A 115 -11.70 3.17 5.54
N ILE A 116 -11.18 2.50 4.51
CA ILE A 116 -9.88 2.81 3.92
C ILE A 116 -9.83 4.28 3.50
N ASP A 117 -10.84 4.74 2.75
CA ASP A 117 -10.93 6.11 2.26
C ASP A 117 -11.18 7.17 3.35
N SER A 118 -11.46 6.77 4.60
CA SER A 118 -11.63 7.70 5.72
C SER A 118 -10.32 8.16 6.37
N HIS A 119 -9.18 7.56 6.00
CA HIS A 119 -7.86 7.94 6.50
C HIS A 119 -7.36 9.22 5.82
N ASP A 120 -6.46 9.94 6.47
CA ASP A 120 -5.88 11.16 5.92
C ASP A 120 -5.02 10.84 4.67
N ALA A 121 -4.27 9.74 4.73
CA ALA A 121 -3.52 9.20 3.60
C ALA A 121 -3.76 7.70 3.36
N VAL A 122 -3.69 7.30 2.08
CA VAL A 122 -3.81 5.91 1.65
C VAL A 122 -2.58 5.51 0.83
N PHE A 123 -1.89 4.47 1.27
CA PHE A 123 -0.71 3.89 0.64
C PHE A 123 -1.10 2.66 -0.16
N ARG A 124 -0.65 2.57 -1.42
CA ARG A 124 -0.83 1.40 -2.30
C ARG A 124 0.48 1.02 -2.98
N PHE A 125 0.47 -0.13 -3.67
CA PHE A 125 1.67 -0.73 -4.22
C PHE A 125 1.48 -1.17 -5.65
N ASN A 126 2.50 -0.94 -6.49
CA ASN A 126 2.60 -1.54 -7.82
C ASN A 126 1.31 -1.32 -8.64
N SER A 127 0.90 -2.32 -9.42
CA SER A 127 -0.30 -2.34 -10.26
C SER A 127 -1.63 -2.56 -9.52
N ALA A 128 -1.65 -2.47 -8.20
CA ALA A 128 -2.86 -2.67 -7.41
C ALA A 128 -3.85 -1.51 -7.64
N HIS A 129 -4.68 -1.67 -8.66
CA HIS A 129 -5.73 -0.71 -9.05
C HIS A 129 -6.91 -0.78 -8.08
N THR A 130 -7.83 0.15 -8.20
CA THR A 130 -9.05 0.24 -7.38
C THR A 130 -10.31 0.20 -8.23
N LEU A 131 -10.22 0.57 -9.52
CA LEU A 131 -11.34 0.58 -10.45
C LEU A 131 -12.06 -0.78 -10.49
N GLY A 132 -13.37 -0.76 -10.27
CA GLY A 132 -14.23 -1.96 -10.28
C GLY A 132 -14.34 -2.68 -8.93
N VAL A 133 -13.45 -2.37 -7.97
CA VAL A 133 -13.41 -3.02 -6.65
C VAL A 133 -13.40 -1.99 -5.49
N GLN A 134 -13.73 -0.73 -5.76
CA GLN A 134 -13.65 0.36 -4.79
C GLN A 134 -14.46 0.11 -3.52
N ARG A 135 -15.59 -0.62 -3.62
CA ARG A 135 -16.40 -1.01 -2.45
C ARG A 135 -15.60 -1.77 -1.39
N TYR A 136 -14.58 -2.51 -1.83
CA TYR A 136 -13.72 -3.34 -0.98
C TYR A 136 -12.45 -2.63 -0.57
N VAL A 137 -11.78 -2.01 -1.54
CA VAL A 137 -10.40 -1.52 -1.35
C VAL A 137 -10.30 0.01 -1.24
N GLY A 138 -11.40 0.74 -1.40
CA GLY A 138 -11.43 2.20 -1.45
C GLY A 138 -11.11 2.72 -2.85
N ALA A 139 -11.38 4.00 -3.08
CA ALA A 139 -11.11 4.71 -4.34
C ALA A 139 -9.92 5.68 -4.23
N ARG A 140 -9.45 5.98 -3.01
CA ARG A 140 -8.38 6.96 -2.80
C ARG A 140 -6.99 6.30 -2.84
N THR A 141 -6.03 7.03 -3.38
CA THR A 141 -4.60 6.76 -3.24
C THR A 141 -3.87 8.08 -3.05
N THR A 142 -3.11 8.20 -1.98
CA THR A 142 -2.28 9.39 -1.70
C THR A 142 -0.85 9.14 -2.15
N LEU A 143 -0.33 7.96 -1.80
CA LEU A 143 1.04 7.56 -2.10
C LEU A 143 1.06 6.14 -2.67
N ARG A 144 1.77 5.95 -3.77
CA ARG A 144 1.98 4.65 -4.39
C ARG A 144 3.46 4.33 -4.45
N LEU A 145 3.88 3.23 -3.85
CA LEU A 145 5.24 2.74 -4.01
C LEU A 145 5.28 1.75 -5.17
N VAL A 146 6.21 1.92 -6.10
CA VAL A 146 6.34 1.06 -7.28
C VAL A 146 7.73 0.47 -7.39
N ASN A 147 7.77 -0.85 -7.52
CA ASN A 147 9.01 -1.58 -7.68
C ASN A 147 9.57 -1.47 -9.12
N ARG A 148 10.61 -2.25 -9.42
CA ARG A 148 11.24 -2.27 -10.75
C ARG A 148 10.32 -2.80 -11.86
N GLU A 149 9.53 -3.84 -11.60
CA GLU A 149 8.66 -4.43 -12.62
C GLU A 149 7.45 -3.53 -12.95
N ASN A 150 7.08 -2.64 -12.02
CA ASN A 150 5.96 -1.72 -12.14
C ASN A 150 6.43 -0.27 -12.39
N PHE A 151 7.56 -0.10 -13.07
CA PHE A 151 8.19 1.21 -13.22
C PHE A 151 7.21 2.26 -13.76
N GLY A 152 7.05 3.36 -13.03
CA GLY A 152 6.19 4.47 -13.43
C GLY A 152 4.70 4.16 -13.52
N TRP A 153 4.26 3.01 -12.99
CA TRP A 153 2.84 2.66 -12.92
C TRP A 153 2.11 3.63 -11.99
N ARG A 154 0.92 4.03 -12.40
CA ARG A 154 0.02 4.88 -11.62
C ARG A 154 -1.42 4.67 -12.08
N GLU A 155 -2.35 4.84 -11.16
CA GLU A 155 -3.78 4.80 -11.45
C GLU A 155 -4.37 6.20 -11.58
N LEU A 156 -4.04 7.08 -10.62
CA LEU A 156 -4.63 8.41 -10.49
C LEU A 156 -3.67 9.51 -10.92
N GLU A 157 -4.19 10.62 -11.46
CA GLU A 157 -3.37 11.79 -11.80
C GLU A 157 -2.85 12.52 -10.53
N GLU A 158 -3.56 12.36 -9.43
CA GLU A 158 -3.31 13.05 -8.18
C GLU A 158 -2.54 12.24 -7.13
N GLU A 159 -2.24 10.96 -7.39
CA GLU A 159 -1.39 10.20 -6.47
C GLU A 159 0.08 10.59 -6.66
N ALA A 160 0.83 10.63 -5.56
CA ALA A 160 2.29 10.67 -5.63
C ALA A 160 2.83 9.24 -5.78
N THR A 161 3.77 9.04 -6.69
CA THR A 161 4.39 7.75 -6.94
C THR A 161 5.85 7.78 -6.54
N LEU A 162 6.26 6.87 -5.66
CA LEU A 162 7.65 6.67 -5.24
C LEU A 162 8.24 5.44 -5.94
N GLN A 163 9.21 5.69 -6.80
CA GLN A 163 9.90 4.68 -7.57
C GLN A 163 11.09 4.11 -6.80
N HIS A 164 11.16 2.79 -6.73
CA HIS A 164 12.39 2.09 -6.38
C HIS A 164 13.36 2.17 -7.55
N CYS A 165 14.35 3.06 -7.45
CA CYS A 165 15.46 3.15 -8.40
C CYS A 165 16.66 2.39 -7.83
N THR A 166 16.70 1.07 -8.02
CA THR A 166 17.75 0.19 -7.43
C THR A 166 18.90 -0.11 -8.39
N THR A 167 18.87 0.42 -9.61
CA THR A 167 19.91 0.23 -10.63
C THR A 167 20.15 1.52 -11.42
N GLU A 168 21.29 1.61 -12.09
CA GLU A 168 21.64 2.78 -12.90
C GLU A 168 20.64 3.02 -14.03
N THR A 169 20.17 1.93 -14.66
CA THR A 169 19.14 1.97 -15.70
C THR A 169 17.86 2.62 -15.19
N LEU A 170 17.39 2.23 -14.00
CA LEU A 170 16.16 2.79 -13.42
C LEU A 170 16.32 4.26 -13.01
N LEU A 171 17.53 4.68 -12.59
CA LEU A 171 17.83 6.09 -12.34
C LEU A 171 17.78 6.92 -13.63
N LYS A 172 18.32 6.39 -14.74
CA LYS A 172 18.25 7.02 -16.07
C LYS A 172 16.81 7.11 -16.58
N GLU A 173 16.05 6.03 -16.46
CA GLU A 173 14.62 6.01 -16.84
C GLU A 173 13.80 7.00 -16.01
N TYR A 174 14.08 7.10 -14.70
CA TYR A 174 13.48 8.11 -13.83
C TYR A 174 13.76 9.53 -14.36
N ALA A 175 15.02 9.85 -14.64
CA ALA A 175 15.43 11.15 -15.15
C ALA A 175 14.72 11.48 -16.48
N MET A 176 14.68 10.54 -17.42
CA MET A 176 13.99 10.70 -18.70
C MET A 176 12.50 10.98 -18.53
N ARG A 177 11.83 10.25 -17.62
CA ARG A 177 10.40 10.49 -17.34
C ARG A 177 10.16 11.86 -16.73
N ARG A 178 10.97 12.28 -15.76
CA ARG A 178 10.84 13.60 -15.11
C ARG A 178 11.04 14.73 -16.10
N LYS A 179 11.96 14.57 -17.06
CA LYS A 179 12.16 15.51 -18.16
C LYS A 179 10.94 15.59 -19.08
N ALA A 180 10.33 14.45 -19.40
CA ALA A 180 9.15 14.40 -20.26
C ALA A 180 7.87 14.89 -19.56
N LYS A 181 7.76 14.70 -18.24
CA LYS A 181 6.57 15.00 -17.44
C LYS A 181 6.95 15.73 -16.13
N PRO A 182 7.39 16.99 -16.20
CA PRO A 182 7.93 17.71 -15.05
C PRO A 182 6.89 17.98 -13.94
N SER A 183 5.61 18.12 -14.30
CA SER A 183 4.51 18.32 -13.34
C SER A 183 4.04 17.03 -12.65
N GLU A 184 4.43 15.85 -13.15
CA GLU A 184 4.01 14.58 -12.59
C GLU A 184 4.62 14.36 -11.20
N ARG A 185 3.81 13.95 -10.22
CA ARG A 185 4.27 13.62 -8.86
C ARG A 185 4.94 12.24 -8.81
N PHE A 186 6.02 12.08 -9.56
CA PHE A 186 6.82 10.87 -9.64
C PHE A 186 8.19 11.16 -9.04
N TYR A 187 8.60 10.41 -8.02
CA TYR A 187 9.83 10.70 -7.27
C TYR A 187 10.64 9.43 -7.04
N ALA A 188 11.97 9.57 -7.04
CA ALA A 188 12.86 8.47 -6.69
C ALA A 188 13.00 8.36 -5.16
N MET A 189 12.78 7.17 -4.62
CA MET A 189 12.97 6.90 -3.19
C MET A 189 14.45 7.08 -2.81
N ASP A 190 14.73 7.72 -1.68
CA ASP A 190 16.11 7.93 -1.22
C ASP A 190 16.77 6.58 -0.85
N PRO A 191 17.96 6.26 -1.41
CA PRO A 191 18.69 5.03 -1.11
C PRO A 191 19.01 4.82 0.37
N SER A 192 19.15 5.88 1.16
CA SER A 192 19.36 5.76 2.60
C SER A 192 18.10 5.27 3.32
N PHE A 193 16.90 5.60 2.84
CA PHE A 193 15.68 4.98 3.34
C PHE A 193 15.66 3.50 2.98
N TYR A 194 16.05 3.17 1.74
CA TYR A 194 16.17 1.76 1.32
C TYR A 194 17.04 0.97 2.30
N LYS A 195 18.23 1.50 2.57
CA LYS A 195 19.19 0.91 3.51
C LYS A 195 18.59 0.73 4.92
N ARG A 196 17.91 1.75 5.47
CA ARG A 196 17.26 1.64 6.81
C ARG A 196 16.22 0.54 6.87
N VAL A 197 15.44 0.34 5.80
CA VAL A 197 14.42 -0.72 5.76
C VAL A 197 15.06 -2.10 5.58
N ALA A 198 16.07 -2.23 4.73
CA ALA A 198 16.77 -3.49 4.45
C ALA A 198 17.63 -3.96 5.64
N ASP A 199 18.41 -3.06 6.25
CA ASP A 199 19.29 -3.38 7.38
C ASP A 199 18.50 -3.66 8.68
N GLY A 200 17.28 -3.09 8.80
CA GLY A 200 16.41 -3.25 9.95
C GLY A 200 15.51 -4.49 9.93
N GLY A 201 15.61 -5.34 8.91
CA GLY A 201 14.78 -6.53 8.74
C GLY A 201 15.57 -7.83 8.81
N GLU A 202 14.89 -8.94 9.12
CA GLU A 202 15.46 -10.30 9.03
C GLU A 202 15.71 -10.75 7.58
N ASN A 203 15.10 -10.05 6.60
CA ASN A 203 15.17 -10.39 5.19
C ASN A 203 15.93 -9.32 4.41
N SER A 204 16.97 -9.72 3.69
CA SER A 204 17.80 -8.84 2.85
C SER A 204 17.03 -8.22 1.67
N HIS A 205 15.84 -8.74 1.36
CA HIS A 205 14.98 -8.24 0.28
C HIS A 205 13.55 -7.98 0.79
N PRO A 206 13.30 -6.85 1.46
CA PRO A 206 11.97 -6.54 1.99
C PRO A 206 10.93 -6.35 0.89
N THR A 207 9.68 -6.73 1.17
CA THR A 207 8.57 -6.52 0.22
C THR A 207 8.22 -5.05 0.11
N ASN A 208 7.64 -4.65 -1.02
CA ASN A 208 7.17 -3.26 -1.20
C ASN A 208 6.11 -2.86 -0.14
N GLY A 209 5.29 -3.82 0.30
CA GLY A 209 4.36 -3.63 1.43
C GLY A 209 5.05 -3.30 2.77
N TYR A 210 6.23 -3.88 3.01
CA TYR A 210 7.04 -3.55 4.19
C TYR A 210 7.66 -2.16 4.08
N PHE A 211 8.15 -1.76 2.90
CA PHE A 211 8.60 -0.39 2.64
C PHE A 211 7.51 0.64 2.93
N GLY A 212 6.30 0.42 2.40
CA GLY A 212 5.16 1.31 2.64
C GLY A 212 4.75 1.36 4.10
N THR A 213 4.75 0.22 4.80
CA THR A 213 4.51 0.18 6.24
C THR A 213 5.56 0.98 7.02
N ARG A 214 6.85 0.81 6.71
CA ARG A 214 7.93 1.52 7.40
C ARG A 214 7.89 3.02 7.14
N MET A 215 7.53 3.42 5.92
CA MET A 215 7.34 4.82 5.56
C MET A 215 6.12 5.43 6.24
N ALA A 216 4.98 4.73 6.27
CA ALA A 216 3.79 5.17 7.00
C ALA A 216 4.08 5.32 8.50
N LEU A 217 4.91 4.45 9.08
CA LEU A 217 5.36 4.62 10.46
C LEU A 217 6.19 5.88 10.67
N GLU A 218 6.89 6.41 9.65
CA GLU A 218 7.64 7.69 9.71
C GLU A 218 6.74 8.91 9.51
N LEU A 219 5.72 8.79 8.66
CA LEU A 219 4.87 9.89 8.21
C LEU A 219 3.53 10.00 8.95
N CYS A 220 3.18 9.02 9.79
CA CYS A 220 1.84 8.92 10.35
C CYS A 220 1.84 8.68 11.88
N ASP A 221 0.87 9.28 12.58
CA ASP A 221 0.66 9.02 14.01
C ASP A 221 0.11 7.60 14.23
N CYS A 222 -0.83 7.17 13.39
CA CYS A 222 -1.40 5.82 13.42
C CYS A 222 -1.46 5.19 12.03
N VAL A 223 -1.08 3.91 11.99
CA VAL A 223 -1.01 3.11 10.77
C VAL A 223 -1.96 1.93 10.87
N TYR A 224 -2.81 1.77 9.85
CA TYR A 224 -3.77 0.68 9.72
C TYR A 224 -3.40 -0.16 8.50
N LEU A 225 -3.23 -1.46 8.71
CA LEU A 225 -2.85 -2.39 7.65
C LEU A 225 -4.08 -3.13 7.12
N TYR A 226 -4.26 -3.13 5.80
CA TYR A 226 -5.33 -3.84 5.10
C TYR A 226 -4.72 -4.78 4.07
N GLY A 227 -5.18 -6.04 3.99
CA GLY A 227 -4.77 -6.94 2.92
C GLY A 227 -3.31 -7.44 3.02
N PHE A 228 -2.79 -7.59 4.23
CA PHE A 228 -1.51 -8.23 4.50
C PHE A 228 -1.75 -9.66 5.03
N VAL A 229 -1.37 -10.67 4.25
CA VAL A 229 -1.49 -12.08 4.62
C VAL A 229 -0.15 -12.80 4.40
N ARG A 230 0.19 -13.72 5.31
CA ARG A 230 1.43 -14.51 5.24
C ARG A 230 1.22 -15.83 4.49
N ASN A 231 0.05 -16.45 4.66
CA ASN A 231 -0.30 -17.74 4.06
C ASN A 231 -1.60 -17.60 3.26
N TRP A 232 -1.64 -18.25 2.10
CA TRP A 232 -2.83 -18.36 1.26
C TRP A 232 -3.40 -19.77 1.42
N TYR A 233 -4.71 -19.89 1.63
CA TYR A 233 -5.44 -21.16 1.66
C TYR A 233 -6.50 -21.14 0.55
N GLY A 234 -6.70 -22.28 -0.11
CA GLY A 234 -7.14 -22.44 -1.51
C GLY A 234 -8.55 -22.00 -1.93
N TYR A 235 -9.03 -20.83 -1.51
CA TYR A 235 -10.26 -20.21 -2.03
C TYR A 235 -10.11 -18.72 -2.35
N MET A 236 -8.88 -18.20 -2.32
CA MET A 236 -8.60 -16.77 -2.44
C MET A 236 -7.53 -16.55 -3.51
N THR A 237 -7.76 -15.57 -4.39
CA THR A 237 -6.74 -15.12 -5.35
C THR A 237 -5.56 -14.52 -4.61
N TYR A 238 -4.36 -14.61 -5.21
CA TYR A 238 -3.17 -14.04 -4.60
C TYR A 238 -3.28 -12.51 -4.53
N HIS A 239 -3.71 -11.88 -5.62
CA HIS A 239 -4.07 -10.47 -5.62
C HIS A 239 -5.56 -10.23 -5.81
N TYR A 240 -6.06 -9.12 -5.27
CA TYR A 240 -7.46 -8.72 -5.48
C TYR A 240 -7.74 -8.12 -6.86
N HIS A 241 -6.68 -7.81 -7.63
CA HIS A 241 -6.73 -7.00 -8.84
C HIS A 241 -6.24 -7.74 -10.09
N ASP A 242 -5.92 -9.03 -9.96
CA ASP A 242 -5.57 -9.90 -11.07
C ASP A 242 -6.03 -11.34 -10.78
N ASP A 243 -5.99 -12.17 -11.82
CA ASP A 243 -6.32 -13.59 -11.73
C ASP A 243 -5.08 -14.46 -11.43
N TYR A 244 -4.03 -13.90 -10.79
CA TYR A 244 -2.83 -14.66 -10.47
C TYR A 244 -3.14 -15.75 -9.43
N VAL A 245 -3.04 -17.00 -9.88
CA VAL A 245 -3.07 -18.19 -9.02
C VAL A 245 -1.64 -18.46 -8.53
N PRO A 246 -1.38 -18.42 -7.21
CA PRO A 246 -0.03 -18.62 -6.70
C PRO A 246 0.47 -20.04 -7.03
N LYS A 247 1.73 -20.14 -7.46
CA LYS A 247 2.38 -21.45 -7.63
C LYS A 247 2.50 -22.12 -6.26
N PRO A 248 2.14 -23.41 -6.11
CA PRO A 248 2.43 -24.14 -4.88
C PRO A 248 3.94 -24.06 -4.58
N SER A 249 4.28 -23.77 -3.33
CA SER A 249 5.65 -23.80 -2.81
C SER A 249 6.25 -25.18 -2.89
#